data_AF-A0AAQ3NN02-F1
#
_entry.id   AF-A0AAQ3NN02-F1
#
_cell.length_a   1.000
_cell.length_b   1.000
_cell.length_c   1.000
_cell.angle_alpha   90.00
_cell.angle_beta   90.00
_cell.angle_gamma   90.00
#
_symmetry.space_group_name_H-M   'P 1'
#
loop_
_entity.id
_entity.type
_entity.pdbx_description
1 polymer ?
#
loop_
_entity_poly.entity_id
_entity_poly.type
_entity_poly.pdbx_seq_one_letter_code
_entity_poly.pdbx_strand_id
1 'polypeptide(L)'
;TVLRTTKTTKNRGKQFWGCPRYKLGSENGCNFFRWFSDWGVEESISCELLEANDERLVKTFEKQGVKQIFDVQKAVVGLQSWMKYVVVVVSVLFIMNMIIIAMLMGRA
;
A
#
# COMPACT_ATOMS: atom_id res chain seq x y z
N THR A 1 9.02 10.73 -32.28
CA THR A 1 8.92 12.19 -32.52
C THR A 1 10.30 12.74 -32.79
N VAL A 2 10.43 13.96 -33.33
CA VAL A 2 11.72 14.60 -33.64
C VAL A 2 11.72 16.01 -33.06
N LEU A 3 12.83 16.41 -32.44
CA LEU A 3 13.01 17.76 -31.91
C LEU A 3 13.30 18.73 -33.06
N ARG A 4 12.55 19.83 -33.12
CA ARG A 4 12.66 20.85 -34.17
C ARG A 4 12.71 22.23 -33.54
N THR A 5 13.44 23.14 -34.18
CA THR A 5 13.52 24.55 -33.78
C THR A 5 12.63 25.40 -34.68
N THR A 6 11.79 26.24 -34.09
CA THR A 6 10.91 27.16 -34.81
C THR A 6 11.70 28.26 -35.49
N LYS A 7 11.36 28.51 -36.76
CA LYS A 7 11.92 29.59 -37.58
C LYS A 7 10.98 30.78 -37.76
N THR A 8 9.74 30.69 -37.25
CA THR A 8 8.76 31.77 -37.36
C THR A 8 9.16 32.95 -36.49
N THR A 9 8.92 34.17 -36.97
CA THR A 9 9.36 35.41 -36.31
C THR A 9 8.89 35.49 -34.86
N LYS A 10 7.64 35.12 -34.58
CA LYS A 10 7.03 35.16 -33.24
C LYS A 10 7.64 34.17 -32.25
N ASN A 11 8.07 33.00 -32.73
CA ASN A 11 8.52 31.91 -31.86
C ASN A 11 9.99 31.57 -32.07
N ARG A 12 10.77 32.42 -32.75
CA ARG A 12 12.11 32.11 -33.25
C ARG A 12 13.01 31.51 -32.15
N GLY A 13 13.62 30.37 -32.45
CA GLY A 13 14.57 29.71 -31.53
C GLY A 13 13.93 28.79 -30.48
N LYS A 14 12.60 28.80 -30.30
CA LYS A 14 11.93 27.83 -29.43
C LYS A 14 11.99 26.42 -30.05
N GLN A 15 12.04 25.40 -29.21
CA GLN A 15 12.05 24.00 -29.64
C GLN A 15 10.69 23.34 -29.41
N PHE A 16 10.33 22.40 -30.28
CA PHE A 16 9.12 21.61 -30.17
C PHE A 16 9.35 20.18 -30.69
N TRP A 17 8.59 19.25 -30.16
CA TRP A 17 8.48 17.88 -30.67
C TRP A 17 7.47 17.83 -31.81
N GLY A 18 7.88 17.30 -32.96
CA GLY A 18 7.01 17.08 -34.11
C GLY A 18 7.11 15.65 -34.65
N CYS A 19 6.21 15.30 -35.56
CA CYS A 19 6.32 14.07 -36.34
C CYS A 19 7.57 14.10 -37.26
N PRO A 20 8.14 12.93 -37.63
CA PRO A 20 9.19 12.87 -38.65
C PRO A 20 8.74 13.49 -39.99
N ARG A 21 7.48 13.25 -40.40
CA ARG A 21 6.82 13.84 -41.57
C ARG A 21 5.92 15.02 -41.20
N TYR A 22 6.45 15.96 -40.42
CA TYR A 22 5.70 17.16 -40.00
C TYR A 22 5.57 18.15 -41.17
N LYS A 23 4.32 18.45 -41.58
CA LYS A 23 3.96 19.46 -42.59
C LYS A 23 4.81 19.43 -43.87
N LEU A 24 5.08 18.24 -44.39
CA LEU A 24 5.87 18.05 -45.60
C LEU A 24 4.98 18.25 -46.85
N GLY A 25 4.57 19.49 -47.12
CA GLY A 25 4.05 19.94 -48.43
C GLY A 25 2.83 19.24 -49.06
N SER A 26 2.20 18.25 -48.45
CA SER A 26 1.00 17.61 -49.02
C SER A 26 0.14 16.91 -47.95
N GLU A 27 -1.03 16.49 -48.39
CA GLU A 27 -2.22 15.96 -47.68
C GLU A 27 -1.95 14.76 -46.73
N ASN A 28 -0.71 14.25 -46.66
CA ASN A 28 -0.29 13.10 -45.87
C ASN A 28 0.66 13.44 -44.68
N GLY A 29 0.80 14.72 -44.33
CA GLY A 29 1.63 15.16 -43.19
C GLY A 29 0.93 15.00 -41.83
N CYS A 30 1.68 14.57 -40.80
CA CYS A 30 1.19 14.54 -39.42
C CYS A 30 1.29 15.94 -38.77
N ASN A 31 0.25 16.32 -38.01
CA ASN A 31 0.14 17.63 -37.34
C ASN A 31 0.54 17.62 -35.86
N PHE A 32 1.11 16.53 -35.35
CA PHE A 32 1.59 16.47 -33.97
C PHE A 32 2.62 17.57 -33.69
N PHE A 33 2.36 18.35 -32.64
CA PHE A 33 3.16 19.47 -32.16
C PHE A 33 3.03 19.55 -30.64
N ARG A 34 4.15 19.57 -29.91
CA ARG A 34 4.21 19.83 -28.46
C ARG A 34 5.46 20.66 -28.16
N TRP A 35 5.35 21.74 -27.39
CA TRP A 35 6.54 22.53 -27.05
C TRP A 35 7.53 21.70 -26.24
N PHE A 36 8.82 21.94 -26.45
CA PHE A 36 9.88 21.27 -25.69
C PHE A 36 9.88 21.70 -24.22
N SER A 37 9.49 22.95 -23.92
CA SER A 37 9.37 23.49 -22.56
C SER A 37 8.29 22.79 -21.72
N ASP A 38 7.27 22.21 -22.36
CA ASP A 38 6.11 21.64 -21.67
C ASP A 38 6.41 20.24 -21.11
N TRP A 39 7.57 19.66 -21.47
CA TRP A 39 8.03 18.39 -20.90
C TRP A 39 8.33 18.51 -19.40
N GLY A 40 8.89 19.63 -18.94
CA GLY A 40 9.31 19.78 -17.55
C GLY A 40 8.17 20.05 -16.56
N VAL A 41 7.09 20.68 -16.99
CA VAL A 41 5.99 21.12 -16.10
C VAL A 41 4.99 19.98 -15.84
N GLU A 42 4.70 19.16 -16.85
CA GLU A 42 3.79 18.02 -16.70
C GLU A 42 4.49 16.86 -15.97
N GLU A 43 5.78 16.63 -16.23
CA GLU A 43 6.58 15.63 -15.54
C GLU A 43 6.76 16.00 -14.05
N SER A 44 7.05 17.26 -13.71
CA SER A 44 7.18 17.70 -12.31
C SER A 44 5.89 17.54 -11.51
N ILE A 45 4.74 17.92 -12.08
CA ILE A 45 3.43 17.73 -11.43
C ILE A 45 3.10 16.23 -11.27
N SER A 46 3.47 15.42 -12.26
CA SER A 46 3.26 13.97 -12.18
C SER A 46 4.11 13.33 -11.09
N CYS A 47 5.38 13.72 -10.94
CA CYS A 47 6.27 13.24 -9.89
C CYS A 47 5.75 13.62 -8.50
N GLU A 48 5.38 14.89 -8.27
CA GLU A 48 4.83 15.33 -6.99
C GLU A 48 3.54 14.58 -6.61
N LEU A 49 2.65 14.34 -7.58
CA LEU A 49 1.41 13.59 -7.36
C LEU A 49 1.68 12.11 -7.07
N LEU A 50 2.66 11.49 -7.74
CA LEU A 50 3.07 10.11 -7.51
C LEU A 50 3.68 9.95 -6.12
N GLU A 51 4.58 10.86 -5.71
CA GLU A 51 5.21 10.86 -4.38
C GLU A 51 4.17 11.07 -3.27
N ALA A 52 3.25 12.02 -3.44
CA ALA A 52 2.18 12.27 -2.46
C ALA A 52 1.21 11.08 -2.32
N ASN A 53 0.93 10.38 -3.42
CA ASN A 53 0.11 9.17 -3.39
C ASN A 53 0.84 8.00 -2.73
N ASP A 54 2.13 7.83 -3.00
CA ASP A 54 2.96 6.79 -2.38
C ASP A 54 3.04 6.98 -0.85
N GLU A 55 3.33 8.20 -0.38
CA GLU A 55 3.36 8.51 1.06
C GLU A 55 2.02 8.22 1.74
N ARG A 56 0.90 8.58 1.10
CA ARG A 56 -0.45 8.32 1.63
C ARG A 56 -0.75 6.82 1.68
N LEU A 57 -0.30 6.06 0.68
CA LEU A 57 -0.48 4.61 0.63
C LEU A 57 0.35 3.91 1.73
N VAL A 58 1.62 4.33 1.91
CA VAL A 58 2.49 3.83 2.98
C VAL A 58 1.87 4.10 4.36
N LYS A 59 1.44 5.33 4.65
CA LYS A 59 0.80 5.67 5.94
C LYS A 59 -0.48 4.87 6.19
N THR A 60 -1.25 4.61 5.14
CA THR A 60 -2.48 3.80 5.24
C THR A 60 -2.13 2.35 5.60
N PHE A 61 -1.13 1.78 4.94
CA PHE A 61 -0.66 0.43 5.18
C PHE A 61 -0.07 0.27 6.60
N GLU A 62 0.77 1.21 7.04
CA GLU A 62 1.33 1.21 8.40
C GLU A 62 0.22 1.27 9.46
N LYS A 63 -0.74 2.19 9.31
CA LYS A 63 -1.86 2.30 10.25
C LYS A 63 -2.70 1.03 10.30
N GLN A 64 -2.93 0.40 9.14
CA GLN A 64 -3.66 -0.86 9.05
C GLN A 64 -2.89 -2.01 9.71
N GLY A 65 -1.59 -2.13 9.46
CA GLY A 65 -0.72 -3.14 10.06
C GLY A 65 -0.65 -3.03 11.58
N VAL A 66 -0.44 -1.82 12.10
CA VAL A 66 -0.38 -1.56 13.55
C VAL A 66 -1.70 -1.93 14.23
N LYS A 67 -2.85 -1.60 13.62
CA LYS A 67 -4.16 -1.96 14.16
C LYS A 67 -4.36 -3.48 14.23
N GLN A 68 -4.01 -4.19 13.17
CA GLN A 68 -4.13 -5.67 13.15
C GLN A 68 -3.24 -6.32 14.21
N ILE A 69 -2.00 -5.84 14.37
CA ILE A 69 -1.08 -6.34 15.40
C ILE A 69 -1.67 -6.13 16.79
N PHE A 70 -2.22 -4.94 17.07
CA PHE A 70 -2.84 -4.63 18.37
C PHE A 70 -4.05 -5.53 18.67
N ASP A 71 -4.94 -5.72 17.71
CA ASP A 71 -6.14 -6.55 17.88
C ASP A 71 -5.76 -8.03 18.15
N VAL A 72 -4.77 -8.56 17.42
CA VAL A 72 -4.24 -9.91 17.65
C VAL A 72 -3.59 -10.01 19.03
N GLN A 73 -2.77 -9.03 19.41
CA GLN A 73 -2.08 -9.04 20.71
C GLN A 73 -3.07 -9.01 21.87
N LYS A 74 -4.14 -8.22 21.76
CA LYS A 74 -5.24 -8.18 22.73
C LYS A 74 -5.95 -9.53 22.84
N ALA A 75 -6.26 -10.18 21.72
CA ALA A 75 -6.90 -11.49 21.71
C ALA A 75 -5.99 -12.57 22.34
N VAL A 76 -4.69 -12.56 22.04
CA VAL A 76 -3.70 -13.49 22.60
C VAL A 76 -3.59 -13.36 24.11
N VAL A 77 -3.49 -12.12 24.63
CA VAL A 77 -3.44 -11.88 26.08
C VAL A 77 -4.73 -12.34 26.77
N GLY A 78 -5.89 -12.07 26.15
CA GLY A 78 -7.18 -12.56 26.63
C GLY A 78 -7.25 -14.08 26.72
N LEU A 79 -6.84 -14.77 25.65
CA LEU A 79 -6.81 -16.24 25.59
C LEU A 79 -5.83 -16.83 26.61
N GLN A 80 -4.67 -16.22 26.78
CA GLN A 80 -3.69 -16.66 27.76
C GLN A 80 -4.25 -16.58 29.19
N SER A 81 -4.97 -15.52 29.53
CA SER A 81 -5.63 -15.39 30.82
C SER A 81 -6.65 -16.52 31.02
N TRP A 82 -7.49 -16.77 30.01
CA TRP A 82 -8.52 -17.80 30.07
C TRP A 82 -7.94 -19.22 30.21
N MET A 83 -6.84 -19.52 29.51
CA MET A 83 -6.14 -20.81 29.66
C MET A 83 -5.67 -21.05 31.10
N LYS A 84 -5.17 -20.02 31.81
CA LYS A 84 -4.76 -20.17 33.21
C LYS A 84 -5.94 -20.60 34.10
N TYR A 85 -7.12 -20.02 33.91
CA TYR A 85 -8.32 -20.41 34.64
C TYR A 85 -8.72 -21.86 34.35
N VAL A 86 -8.70 -22.26 33.07
CA VAL A 86 -9.04 -23.64 32.67
C VAL A 86 -8.10 -24.66 33.34
N VAL A 87 -6.79 -24.40 33.34
CA VAL A 87 -5.81 -25.28 33.99
C VAL A 87 -6.10 -25.46 35.49
N VAL A 88 -6.42 -24.38 36.19
CA VAL A 88 -6.76 -24.42 37.63
C VAL A 88 -8.04 -25.23 37.86
N VAL A 89 -9.10 -24.98 37.10
CA VAL A 89 -10.38 -25.68 37.23
C VAL A 89 -10.22 -27.18 36.99
N VAL A 90 -9.53 -27.57 35.91
CA VAL A 90 -9.26 -28.98 35.59
C VAL A 90 -8.47 -29.66 36.71
N SER A 91 -7.47 -28.97 37.27
CA SER A 91 -6.66 -29.50 38.36
C SER A 91 -7.49 -29.76 39.63
N VAL A 92 -8.41 -28.85 39.98
CA VAL A 92 -9.32 -29.02 41.11
C VAL A 92 -10.27 -30.18 40.88
N LEU A 93 -10.89 -30.27 39.69
CA LEU A 93 -11.80 -31.37 39.34
C LEU A 93 -11.09 -32.73 39.40
N PHE A 94 -9.83 -32.79 38.95
CA PHE A 94 -9.01 -33.98 39.04
C PHE A 94 -8.78 -34.42 40.51
N ILE A 95 -8.40 -33.48 41.38
CA ILE A 95 -8.20 -33.75 42.82
C ILE A 95 -9.51 -34.23 43.47
N MET A 96 -10.62 -33.53 43.22
CA MET A 96 -11.92 -33.90 43.78
C MET A 96 -12.35 -35.31 43.36
N ASN A 97 -12.15 -35.66 42.09
CA ASN A 97 -12.45 -37.00 41.58
C ASN A 97 -11.56 -38.07 42.23
N MET A 98 -10.26 -37.81 42.39
CA MET A 98 -9.34 -38.71 43.10
C MET A 98 -9.77 -38.98 44.54
N ILE A 99 -10.27 -37.98 45.27
CA ILE A 99 -10.79 -38.13 46.63
C ILE A 99 -12.06 -39.01 46.64
N ILE A 100 -12.99 -38.79 45.70
CA ILE A 100 -14.22 -39.59 45.59
C ILE A 100 -13.88 -41.06 45.34
N ILE A 101 -12.96 -41.36 44.40
CA ILE A 101 -12.53 -42.72 44.10
C ILE A 101 -11.88 -43.37 45.33
N ALA A 102 -11.01 -42.65 46.05
CA ALA A 102 -10.39 -43.15 47.27
C ALA A 102 -11.43 -43.47 48.37
N MET A 103 -12.45 -42.62 48.55
CA MET A 103 -13.54 -42.87 49.51
C MET A 103 -14.41 -44.07 49.12
N LEU A 104 -14.64 -44.30 47.82
CA LEU A 104 -15.39 -45.45 47.33
C LEU A 104 -14.61 -46.76 47.52
N MET A 105 -13.31 -46.77 47.23
CA MET A 105 -12.46 -47.95 47.41
C MET A 105 -12.18 -48.27 48.88
N GLY A 106 -12.06 -47.26 49.75
CA GLY A 106 -11.82 -47.47 51.19
C GLY A 106 -13.06 -47.88 51.99
N ARG A 107 -14.25 -47.91 51.37
CA ARG A 107 -15.50 -48.43 51.96
C ARG A 107 -15.84 -49.86 51.50
N ALA A 108 -15.01 -50.47 50.65
CA ALA A 108 -15.09 -51.89 50.28
C ALA A 108 -14.25 -52.75 51.22
#